data_AF-F9P932-F1
#
_entry.id   AF-F9P932-F1
#
_cell.length_a   1.000
_cell.length_b   1.000
_cell.length_c   1.000
_cell.angle_alpha   90.00
_cell.angle_beta   90.00
_cell.angle_gamma   90.00
#
_symmetry.space_group_name_H-M   'P 1'
#
loop_
_entity.id
_entity.type
_entity.pdbx_description
1 polymer ?
#
loop_
_entity_poly.entity_id
_entity_poly.type
_entity_poly.pdbx_seq_one_letter_code
_entity_poly.pdbx_strand_id
1 'polypeptide(L)'
;MRKTKNRSDEEIKMINQQLMMIFAEFGKIKLEKYESEEAQNLVKKLQNFITDNFYNCSYEILSGLGKMYASGGDFTKNIDEFAGEGTAVFVNKAIEYYCK
;
A
#
# COMPACT_ATOMS: atom_id res chain seq x y z
N MET A 1 16.74 0.17 -14.18
CA MET A 1 17.72 -0.19 -13.13
C MET A 1 16.99 -1.02 -12.07
N ARG A 2 17.37 -2.28 -11.86
CA ARG A 2 16.78 -3.15 -10.82
C ARG A 2 17.47 -2.84 -9.47
N LYS A 3 16.77 -2.18 -8.54
CA LYS A 3 17.28 -1.81 -7.19
C LYS A 3 17.45 -3.00 -6.22
N THR A 4 17.16 -4.22 -6.65
CA THR A 4 17.19 -5.44 -5.83
C THR A 4 18.53 -6.20 -5.80
N LYS A 5 19.58 -5.72 -6.47
CA LYS A 5 20.90 -6.36 -6.36
C LYS A 5 21.62 -5.86 -5.10
N ASN A 6 21.54 -6.67 -4.03
CA ASN A 6 22.29 -6.61 -2.76
C ASN A 6 21.70 -5.75 -1.62
N ARG A 7 20.46 -6.04 -1.18
CA ARG A 7 20.00 -5.59 0.15
C ARG A 7 20.21 -6.68 1.19
N SER A 8 20.57 -6.30 2.42
CA SER A 8 20.62 -7.23 3.55
C SER A 8 19.20 -7.61 4.00
N ASP A 9 19.09 -8.71 4.75
CA ASP A 9 17.82 -9.13 5.36
C ASP A 9 17.26 -8.07 6.31
N GLU A 10 18.15 -7.35 7.00
CA GLU A 10 17.78 -6.24 7.89
C GLU A 10 17.17 -5.07 7.11
N GLU A 11 17.77 -4.69 5.98
CA GLU A 11 17.24 -3.63 5.11
C GLU A 11 15.88 -4.02 4.53
N ILE A 12 15.72 -5.27 4.09
CA ILE A 12 14.43 -5.79 3.59
C ILE A 12 13.37 -5.70 4.69
N LYS A 13 13.71 -6.11 5.92
CA LYS A 13 12.80 -6.04 7.07
C LYS A 13 12.40 -4.59 7.38
N MET A 14 13.34 -3.65 7.39
CA MET A 14 13.06 -2.24 7.63
C MET A 14 12.14 -1.65 6.55
N ILE A 15 12.40 -1.95 5.28
CA ILE A 15 11.58 -1.46 4.15
C ILE A 15 10.16 -2.02 4.22
N ASN A 16 10.00 -3.30 4.57
CA ASN A 16 8.68 -3.90 4.75
C ASN A 16 7.94 -3.30 5.95
N GLN A 17 8.64 -3.02 7.06
CA GLN A 17 8.04 -2.30 8.19
C GLN A 17 7.59 -0.89 7.81
N GLN A 18 8.41 -0.16 7.06
CA GLN A 18 8.04 1.18 6.55
C GLN A 18 6.82 1.12 5.62
N LEU A 19 6.72 0.09 4.77
CA LEU A 19 5.52 -0.14 3.97
C LEU A 19 4.28 -0.35 4.85
N MET A 20 4.38 -1.18 5.89
CA MET A 20 3.28 -1.41 6.82
C MET A 20 2.87 -0.14 7.59
N MET A 21 3.81 0.75 7.90
CA MET A 21 3.48 2.04 8.52
C MET A 21 2.61 2.93 7.61
N ILE A 22 2.76 2.85 6.29
CA ILE A 22 1.86 3.54 5.34
C ILE A 22 0.44 2.96 5.46
N PHE A 23 0.29 1.64 5.56
CA PHE A 23 -1.01 1.02 5.80
C PHE A 23 -1.62 1.43 7.14
N ALA A 24 -0.82 1.60 8.19
CA ALA A 24 -1.32 2.13 9.46
C ALA A 24 -1.84 3.57 9.35
N GLU A 25 -1.27 4.40 8.48
CA GLU A 25 -1.83 5.74 8.19
C GLU A 25 -3.20 5.63 7.52
N PHE A 26 -3.36 4.76 6.52
CA PHE A 26 -4.67 4.47 5.94
C PHE A 26 -5.67 3.96 6.97
N GLY A 27 -5.23 3.09 7.88
CA GLY A 27 -6.05 2.53 8.95
C GLY A 27 -6.63 3.57 9.90
N LYS A 28 -5.99 4.74 10.05
CA LYS A 28 -6.49 5.87 10.86
C LYS A 28 -7.66 6.59 10.19
N ILE A 29 -7.68 6.63 8.86
CA ILE A 29 -8.68 7.37 8.07
C ILE A 29 -9.70 6.46 7.38
N LYS A 30 -9.67 5.14 7.62
CA LYS A 30 -10.47 4.16 6.86
C LYS A 30 -11.99 4.32 6.95
N LEU A 31 -12.48 5.11 7.91
CA LEU A 31 -13.90 5.43 8.06
C LEU A 31 -14.32 6.71 7.31
N GLU A 32 -13.35 7.42 6.73
CA GLU A 32 -13.58 8.60 5.91
C GLU A 32 -13.86 8.21 4.45
N LYS A 33 -13.98 9.24 3.59
CA LYS A 33 -14.15 9.07 2.15
C LYS A 33 -12.83 8.67 1.51
N TYR A 34 -12.83 7.60 0.72
CA TYR A 34 -11.64 7.13 0.00
C TYR A 34 -11.18 8.13 -1.07
N GLU A 35 -12.08 9.01 -1.55
CA GLU A 35 -11.77 10.10 -2.47
C GLU A 35 -11.25 11.38 -1.79
N SER A 36 -11.09 11.39 -0.45
CA SER A 36 -10.56 12.55 0.27
C SER A 36 -9.13 12.89 -0.19
N GLU A 37 -8.77 14.16 -0.11
CA GLU A 37 -7.41 14.62 -0.43
C GLU A 37 -6.36 13.85 0.37
N GLU A 38 -6.64 13.58 1.65
CA GLU A 38 -5.76 12.81 2.53
C GLU A 38 -5.58 11.36 2.03
N ALA A 39 -6.67 10.66 1.71
CA ALA A 39 -6.61 9.30 1.17
C ALA A 39 -5.83 9.24 -0.14
N GLN A 40 -6.05 10.20 -1.04
CA GLN A 40 -5.37 10.25 -2.34
C GLN A 40 -3.89 10.60 -2.21
N ASN A 41 -3.51 11.45 -1.26
CA ASN A 41 -2.12 11.72 -0.92
C ASN A 41 -1.42 10.47 -0.36
N LEU A 42 -2.11 9.66 0.45
CA LEU A 42 -1.58 8.39 0.94
C LEU A 42 -1.42 7.35 -0.20
N VAL A 43 -2.32 7.31 -1.19
CA VAL A 43 -2.16 6.44 -2.37
C VAL A 43 -0.92 6.82 -3.17
N LYS A 44 -0.71 8.12 -3.41
CA LYS A 44 0.50 8.62 -4.06
C LYS A 44 1.76 8.28 -3.25
N LYS A 45 1.72 8.43 -1.93
CA LYS A 45 2.81 8.04 -1.03
C LYS A 45 3.13 6.55 -1.13
N LEU A 46 2.10 5.69 -1.14
CA LEU A 46 2.24 4.24 -1.33
C LEU A 46 2.88 3.91 -2.68
N GLN A 47 2.40 4.49 -3.78
CA GLN A 47 2.96 4.26 -5.12
C GLN A 47 4.42 4.69 -5.22
N ASN A 48 4.76 5.87 -4.70
CA ASN A 48 6.12 6.40 -4.68
C ASN A 48 7.03 5.49 -3.85
N PHE A 49 6.58 5.09 -2.66
CA PHE A 49 7.35 4.20 -1.80
C PHE A 49 7.65 2.87 -2.49
N ILE A 50 6.67 2.28 -3.17
CA ILE A 50 6.86 1.03 -3.92
C ILE A 50 7.84 1.24 -5.07
N THR A 51 7.69 2.34 -5.81
CA THR A 51 8.58 2.75 -6.92
C THR A 51 10.02 2.92 -6.47
N ASP A 52 10.22 3.59 -5.35
CA ASP A 52 11.53 3.90 -4.83
C ASP A 52 12.24 2.69 -4.23
N ASN A 53 11.48 1.76 -3.66
CA ASN A 53 12.05 0.67 -2.89
C ASN A 53 12.02 -0.68 -3.60
N PHE A 54 11.06 -0.98 -4.47
CA PHE A 54 10.90 -2.34 -5.01
C PHE A 54 11.06 -2.36 -6.54
N TYR A 55 10.10 -1.80 -7.25
CA TYR A 55 10.05 -1.76 -8.71
C TYR A 55 9.19 -0.57 -9.15
N ASN A 56 9.36 -0.12 -10.39
CA ASN A 56 8.53 0.95 -10.95
C ASN A 56 7.04 0.59 -10.86
N CYS A 57 6.29 1.26 -9.99
CA CYS A 57 4.89 0.98 -9.73
C CYS A 57 4.04 1.87 -10.65
N SER A 58 3.73 1.41 -11.85
CA SER A 58 2.78 2.09 -12.73
C SER A 58 1.36 2.05 -12.16
N TYR A 59 0.44 2.85 -12.69
CA TYR A 59 -0.97 2.81 -12.28
C TYR A 59 -1.61 1.43 -12.49
N GLU A 60 -1.21 0.72 -13.56
CA GLU A 60 -1.66 -0.66 -13.80
C GLU A 60 -1.19 -1.61 -12.69
N ILE A 61 0.08 -1.53 -12.30
CA ILE A 61 0.64 -2.36 -11.23
C ILE A 61 -0.01 -1.98 -9.89
N LEU A 62 -0.17 -0.69 -9.62
CA LEU A 62 -0.80 -0.20 -8.39
C LEU A 62 -2.25 -0.69 -8.27
N SER A 63 -3.03 -0.63 -9.36
CA SER A 63 -4.39 -1.16 -9.40
C SER A 63 -4.43 -2.67 -9.16
N GLY A 64 -3.49 -3.44 -9.73
CA GLY A 64 -3.34 -4.87 -9.47
C GLY A 64 -3.03 -5.18 -8.00
N LEU A 65 -2.14 -4.40 -7.38
CA LEU A 65 -1.81 -4.52 -5.96
C LEU A 65 -3.01 -4.20 -5.07
N GLY A 66 -3.77 -3.15 -5.36
CA GLY A 66 -5.01 -2.83 -4.63
C GLY A 66 -5.97 -4.01 -4.57
N LYS A 67 -6.24 -4.63 -5.73
CA LYS A 67 -7.10 -5.83 -5.82
C LYS A 67 -6.55 -7.00 -5.01
N MET A 68 -5.23 -7.22 -5.08
CA MET A 68 -4.56 -8.25 -4.29
C MET A 68 -4.72 -7.99 -2.79
N TYR A 69 -4.55 -6.75 -2.33
CA TYR A 69 -4.70 -6.37 -0.93
C TYR A 69 -6.12 -6.63 -0.43
N ALA A 70 -7.15 -6.45 -1.24
CA ALA A 70 -8.55 -6.67 -0.86
C ALA A 70 -9.11 -8.07 -1.20
N SER A 71 -8.28 -9.03 -1.62
CA SER A 71 -8.72 -10.35 -2.11
C SER A 71 -9.06 -11.39 -1.04
N GLY A 72 -8.83 -11.09 0.25
CA GLY A 72 -9.04 -12.02 1.37
C GLY A 72 -7.87 -12.97 1.64
N GLY A 73 -6.75 -12.81 0.92
CA GLY A 73 -5.53 -13.59 1.12
C GLY A 73 -4.65 -13.09 2.26
N ASP A 74 -3.41 -13.58 2.33
CA ASP A 74 -2.47 -13.27 3.42
C ASP A 74 -2.15 -11.76 3.49
N PHE A 75 -2.07 -11.07 2.34
CA PHE A 75 -1.89 -9.61 2.34
C PHE A 75 -3.07 -8.88 2.99
N THR A 76 -4.30 -9.29 2.69
CA THR A 76 -5.50 -8.71 3.31
C THR A 76 -5.45 -8.88 4.82
N LYS A 77 -5.20 -10.12 5.29
CA LYS A 77 -5.13 -10.44 6.72
C LYS A 77 -4.03 -9.65 7.41
N ASN A 78 -2.81 -9.64 6.86
CA ASN A 78 -1.69 -8.93 7.46
C ASN A 78 -1.92 -7.40 7.54
N ILE A 79 -2.53 -6.81 6.50
CA ILE A 79 -2.88 -5.39 6.50
C ILE A 79 -3.94 -5.10 7.57
N ASP A 80 -5.00 -5.89 7.61
CA ASP A 80 -6.12 -5.68 8.53
C ASP A 80 -5.73 -5.97 9.99
N GLU A 81 -4.88 -6.96 10.26
CA GLU A 81 -4.34 -7.23 11.59
C GLU A 81 -3.44 -6.08 12.09
N PHE A 82 -2.64 -5.49 11.19
CA PHE A 82 -1.70 -4.43 11.57
C PHE A 82 -2.33 -3.04 11.63
N ALA A 83 -3.21 -2.70 10.68
CA ALA A 83 -3.80 -1.37 10.50
C ALA A 83 -5.30 -1.29 10.88
N GLY A 84 -5.88 -2.41 11.29
CA GLY A 84 -7.28 -2.56 11.68
C GLY A 84 -8.16 -3.08 10.54
N GLU A 85 -9.17 -3.86 10.90
CA GLU A 85 -10.07 -4.54 9.98
C GLU A 85 -10.70 -3.60 8.94
N GLY A 86 -10.74 -4.03 7.68
CA GLY A 86 -11.28 -3.27 6.55
C GLY A 86 -10.32 -2.25 5.95
N THR A 87 -9.10 -2.09 6.48
CA THR A 87 -8.10 -1.19 5.90
C THR A 87 -7.72 -1.62 4.49
N ALA A 88 -7.53 -2.92 4.26
CA ALA A 88 -7.11 -3.41 2.95
C ALA A 88 -8.17 -3.10 1.86
N VAL A 89 -9.46 -3.24 2.20
CA VAL A 89 -10.58 -2.88 1.32
C VAL A 89 -10.64 -1.37 1.08
N PHE A 90 -10.43 -0.56 2.12
CA PHE A 90 -10.37 0.90 1.99
C PHE A 90 -9.26 1.34 1.04
N VAL A 91 -8.06 0.78 1.21
CA VAL A 91 -6.89 1.08 0.35
C VAL A 91 -7.16 0.70 -1.10
N ASN A 92 -7.80 -0.46 -1.37
CA ASN A 92 -8.18 -0.82 -2.73
C ASN A 92 -9.10 0.23 -3.37
N LYS A 93 -10.15 0.68 -2.67
CA LYS A 93 -11.07 1.71 -3.18
C LYS A 93 -10.36 3.03 -3.46
N ALA A 94 -9.46 3.46 -2.58
CA ALA A 94 -8.66 4.67 -2.76
C ALA A 94 -7.74 4.56 -3.99
N ILE A 95 -7.09 3.40 -4.18
CA ILE A 95 -6.27 3.10 -5.37
C ILE A 95 -7.10 3.08 -6.65
N GLU A 96 -8.28 2.46 -6.63
CA GLU A 96 -9.19 2.41 -7.78
C GLU A 96 -9.66 3.80 -8.19
N TYR A 97 -9.84 4.72 -7.25
CA TYR A 97 -10.13 6.12 -7.56
C TYR A 97 -8.90 6.82 -8.15
N TYR A 98 -7.72 6.63 -7.55
CA TYR A 98 -6.48 7.29 -7.97
C TYR A 98 -6.01 6.90 -9.38
N CYS A 99 -6.27 5.65 -9.79
CA CYS A 99 -5.81 5.11 -11.08
C CYS A 99 -6.81 5.31 -12.23
N LYS A 100 -7.94 5.98 -11.99
CA LYS A 100 -8.89 6.39 -13.04
C LYS A 100 -8.43 7.66 -13.72
#